data_AF-A0ABD0Z4G7-F1
#
_entry.id   AF-A0ABD0Z4G7-F1
#
_cell.length_a   1.000
_cell.length_b   1.000
_cell.length_c   1.000
_cell.angle_alpha   90.00
_cell.angle_beta   90.00
_cell.angle_gamma   90.00
#
_symmetry.space_group_name_H-M   'P 1'
#
loop_
_entity.id
_entity.type
_entity.pdbx_description
1 polymer ?
#
loop_
_entity_poly.entity_id
_entity_poly.type
_entity_poly.pdbx_seq_one_letter_code
_entity_poly.pdbx_strand_id
1 'polypeptide(L)' 'MFSKSLILITISALVISFAKAYDPSPLQDFCVAINDLKNGDFVNGKFCKDPKQVKAEDFFYVLRPQQSRKHQ' A
#
# COMPACT_ATOMS: atom_id res chain seq x y z
N MET A 1 -38.87 -19.59 -8.15
CA MET A 1 -37.45 -19.96 -8.37
C MET A 1 -36.52 -18.75 -8.50
N PHE A 2 -36.98 -17.59 -8.95
CA PHE A 2 -36.14 -16.38 -9.14
C PHE A 2 -35.66 -15.68 -7.85
N SER A 3 -36.50 -15.58 -6.82
CA SER A 3 -36.15 -14.89 -5.57
C SER A 3 -35.00 -15.55 -4.79
N LYS A 4 -34.94 -16.89 -4.77
CA LYS A 4 -33.83 -17.62 -4.11
C LYS A 4 -32.49 -17.39 -4.82
N SER A 5 -32.51 -17.29 -6.14
CA SER A 5 -31.32 -16.98 -6.94
C SER A 5 -30.84 -15.55 -6.66
N LEU A 6 -31.76 -14.58 -6.57
CA LEU A 6 -31.43 -13.20 -6.21
C LEU A 6 -30.77 -13.10 -4.83
N ILE A 7 -31.29 -13.80 -3.83
CA ILE A 7 -30.73 -13.83 -2.47
C ILE A 7 -29.32 -14.42 -2.46
N LEU A 8 -29.07 -15.48 -3.23
CA LEU A 8 -27.73 -16.08 -3.32
C LEU A 8 -26.71 -15.12 -3.95
N ILE A 9 -27.11 -14.40 -5.00
CA ILE A 9 -26.25 -13.43 -5.68
C ILE A 9 -25.91 -12.27 -4.74
N THR A 10 -26.88 -11.73 -4.00
CA THR A 10 -26.64 -10.60 -3.08
C THR A 10 -25.72 -10.99 -1.93
N ILE A 11 -25.86 -12.20 -1.38
CA ILE A 11 -24.97 -12.71 -0.33
C ILE A 11 -23.55 -12.89 -0.87
N SER A 12 -23.38 -13.48 -2.05
CA SER A 12 -22.07 -13.68 -2.67
C SER A 12 -21.34 -12.35 -2.93
N ALA A 13 -22.04 -11.36 -3.49
CA ALA A 13 -21.49 -10.02 -3.73
C ALA A 13 -21.08 -9.32 -2.42
N LEU A 14 -21.86 -9.48 -1.35
CA LEU A 14 -21.53 -8.93 -0.05
C LEU A 14 -20.25 -9.56 0.53
N VAL A 15 -20.08 -10.88 0.43
CA VAL A 15 -18.89 -11.58 0.92
C VAL A 15 -17.62 -11.15 0.17
N ILE A 16 -17.68 -11.01 -1.17
CA ILE A 16 -16.53 -10.62 -2.00
C ILE A 16 -16.09 -9.17 -1.72
N SER A 17 -17.01 -8.31 -1.30
CA SER A 17 -16.71 -6.90 -1.01
C SER A 17 -15.80 -6.70 0.23
N PHE A 18 -15.63 -7.73 1.06
CA PHE A 18 -14.73 -7.69 2.21
C PHE A 18 -13.28 -8.03 1.83
N ALA A 19 -12.67 -7.24 0.95
CA ALA A 19 -11.22 -7.29 0.78
C ALA A 19 -10.53 -6.61 1.98
N LYS A 20 -9.72 -7.35 2.73
CA LYS A 20 -8.84 -6.79 3.78
C LYS A 20 -7.41 -6.79 3.24
N ALA A 21 -6.88 -5.61 2.95
CA ALA A 21 -5.45 -5.45 2.68
C ALA A 21 -4.72 -5.28 4.01
N TYR A 22 -3.61 -5.99 4.18
CA TYR A 22 -2.70 -5.85 5.32
C TYR A 22 -1.29 -5.68 4.77
N ASP A 23 -0.63 -4.62 5.21
CA ASP A 23 0.79 -4.43 4.91
C ASP A 23 1.61 -5.32 5.85
N PRO A 24 2.60 -6.08 5.35
CA PRO A 24 3.45 -6.90 6.20
C PRO A 24 4.10 -6.02 7.28
N SER A 25 4.26 -6.57 8.48
CA SER A 25 4.91 -5.85 9.57
C SER A 25 6.32 -5.40 9.14
N PRO A 26 6.72 -4.16 9.48
CA PRO A 26 8.00 -3.64 9.04
C PRO A 26 9.15 -4.46 9.64
N LEU A 27 10.11 -4.84 8.79
CA LEU A 27 11.30 -5.58 9.22
C LEU A 27 12.30 -4.73 10.04
N GLN A 28 12.17 -3.40 9.96
CA GLN A 28 13.07 -2.42 10.55
C GLN A 28 12.28 -1.18 11.00
N ASP A 29 12.87 -0.36 11.88
CA ASP A 29 12.18 0.79 12.49
C ASP A 29 11.68 1.83 11.46
N PHE A 30 12.41 2.02 10.35
CA PHE A 30 12.02 2.95 9.29
C PHE A 30 12.45 2.48 7.90
N CYS A 31 11.64 2.71 6.87
CA CYS A 31 11.98 2.50 5.47
C CYS A 31 11.56 3.72 4.64
N VAL A 32 12.50 4.61 4.36
CA VAL A 32 12.27 5.76 3.48
C VAL A 32 12.41 5.30 2.04
N ALA A 33 11.35 5.39 1.25
CA ALA A 33 11.39 4.94 -0.14
C ALA A 33 12.35 5.77 -1.00
N ILE A 34 13.16 5.10 -1.84
CA ILE A 34 13.94 5.78 -2.89
C ILE A 34 13.09 6.07 -4.13
N ASN A 35 13.34 7.19 -4.79
CA ASN A 35 12.61 7.59 -6.00
C ASN A 35 13.23 7.03 -7.29
N ASP A 36 14.54 6.78 -7.30
CA ASP A 36 15.28 6.33 -8.48
C ASP A 36 15.71 4.87 -8.33
N LEU A 37 15.04 3.99 -9.05
CA LEU A 37 15.50 2.62 -9.28
C LEU A 37 16.36 2.64 -10.53
N LYS A 38 17.64 3.03 -10.40
CA LYS A 38 18.54 3.03 -11.56
C LYS A 38 18.65 1.65 -12.22
N ASN A 39 18.47 0.56 -11.45
CA ASN A 39 18.58 -0.82 -11.92
C ASN A 39 17.76 -1.84 -11.08
N GLY A 40 16.63 -1.45 -10.50
CA GLY A 40 15.97 -2.26 -9.46
C GLY A 40 15.05 -3.37 -10.00
N ASP A 41 15.20 -4.58 -9.45
CA ASP A 41 14.23 -5.68 -9.58
C ASP A 41 12.85 -5.31 -9.00
N PHE A 42 11.79 -5.95 -9.46
CA PHE A 42 10.44 -5.68 -8.92
C PHE A 42 10.25 -6.36 -7.56
N VAL A 43 10.04 -5.57 -6.51
CA VAL A 43 9.69 -6.02 -5.16
C VAL A 43 8.23 -5.67 -4.83
N ASN A 44 7.63 -6.36 -3.87
CA ASN A 44 6.31 -6.01 -3.36
C ASN A 44 6.40 -4.76 -2.46
N GLY A 45 6.44 -3.58 -3.07
CA GLY A 45 6.58 -2.29 -2.41
C GLY A 45 7.58 -1.36 -3.11
N LYS A 46 8.39 -0.65 -2.34
CA LYS A 46 9.49 0.18 -2.84
C LYS A 46 10.77 -0.18 -2.11
N PHE A 47 11.90 0.06 -2.76
CA PHE A 47 13.19 -0.07 -2.10
C PHE A 47 13.38 1.03 -1.05
N CYS A 48 13.96 0.63 0.08
CA CYS A 48 14.33 1.53 1.15
C CYS A 48 15.68 2.20 0.85
N LYS A 49 15.81 3.46 1.23
CA LYS A 49 17.08 4.19 1.31
C LYS A 49 17.98 3.51 2.36
N ASP A 50 19.29 3.54 2.14
CA ASP A 50 20.26 3.07 3.15
C ASP A 50 20.00 3.81 4.48
N PRO A 51 19.83 3.10 5.60
CA PRO A 51 19.60 3.71 6.92
C PRO A 51 20.60 4.80 7.30
N LYS A 52 21.86 4.70 6.88
CA LYS A 52 22.91 5.70 7.14
C LYS A 52 22.76 6.97 6.32
N GLN A 53 21.99 6.92 5.24
CA GLN A 53 21.72 8.03 4.33
C GLN A 53 20.39 8.72 4.66
N VAL A 54 19.58 8.14 5.55
CA VAL A 54 18.31 8.73 6.01
C VAL A 54 18.58 9.93 6.91
N LYS A 55 17.87 11.03 6.68
CA LYS A 55 17.94 12.25 7.48
C LYS A 55 16.58 12.64 8.02
N ALA A 56 16.54 13.53 9.01
CA ALA A 56 15.29 13.98 9.62
C ALA A 56 14.32 14.58 8.58
N GLU A 57 14.86 15.29 7.59
CA GLU A 57 14.11 15.89 6.48
C GLU A 57 13.29 14.87 5.67
N ASP A 58 13.72 13.60 5.63
CA ASP A 58 13.02 12.54 4.87
C ASP A 58 11.66 12.16 5.49
N PHE A 59 11.41 12.51 6.76
CA PHE A 59 10.17 12.21 7.49
C PHE A 59 9.17 13.37 7.49
N PHE A 60 9.58 14.56 7.05
CA PHE A 60 8.72 15.73 7.05
C PHE A 60 8.06 15.91 5.68
N TYR A 61 6.75 15.72 5.65
CA TYR A 61 5.93 16.23 4.56
C TYR A 61 5.58 17.68 4.85
N VAL A 62 6.36 18.63 4.33
CA VAL A 62 5.83 19.99 4.10
C VAL A 62 4.59 19.80 3.25
N LEU A 63 3.45 20.38 3.63
CA LEU A 63 2.14 20.24 2.99
C LEU A 63 2.21 20.54 1.47
N ARG A 64 2.73 19.57 0.71
CA ARG A 64 2.70 19.50 -0.74
C ARG A 64 1.51 18.62 -1.07
N PRO A 65 0.57 19.07 -1.91
CA PRO A 65 -0.69 18.36 -2.20
C PRO A 65 -0.50 17.05 -3.01
N GLN A 66 0.67 16.39 -2.96
CA GLN A 66 1.05 15.28 -3.84
C GLN A 66 1.54 14.01 -3.12
N GLN A 67 1.56 13.96 -1.78
CA GLN A 67 2.03 12.74 -1.07
C GLN A 67 0.88 11.86 -0.51
N SER A 68 -0.39 12.26 -0.64
CA SER A 68 -1.54 11.46 -0.17
C SER A 68 -2.29 10.70 -1.28
N ARG A 69 -1.78 10.64 -2.53
CA ARG A 69 -2.42 9.91 -3.64
C ARG A 69 -1.52 8.83 -4.29
N LYS A 70 -0.88 7.99 -3.48
CA LYS A 70 -0.34 6.69 -3.94
C LYS A 70 -0.57 5.56 -2.93
N HIS A 71 -1.69 5.62 -2.22
CA HIS A 71 -2.36 4.42 -1.73
C HIS A 71 -3.72 4.33 -2.42
N GLN A 72 -3.66 4.04 -3.72
CA GLN A 72 -4.65 3.28 -4.47
C GLN A 72 -3.91 2.64 -5.65
#